data_AF-A0A496VZU5-F1
#
_entry.id   AF-A0A496VZU5-F1
#
_cell.length_a   1.000
_cell.length_b   1.000
_cell.length_c   1.000
_cell.angle_alpha   90.00
_cell.angle_beta   90.00
_cell.angle_gamma   90.00
#
_symmetry.space_group_name_H-M   'P 1'
#
loop_
_entity.id
_entity.type
_entity.pdbx_description
1 polymer ?
#
loop_
_entity_poly.entity_id
_entity_poly.type
_entity_poly.pdbx_seq_one_letter_code
_entity_poly.pdbx_strand_id
1 'polypeptide(L)'
;MLKKINYFLLFLLLFSRLSEAGNLGEIFFENAMITIHHNACQLKSPLKEKRKLILPLDKCASRAQKIAISHPNLKQIHWAQHDRQTVWIVATFSKDYQYEITSSPYQYRICIPFCQKNQSIMRHNPERESSTMMFMLKDILFKIPLQGMLIDEFLERSIGFVPQDVMRDGLPHFGAKRDDWLGSSRKHKGYDIYANNINVVAAAKGTVIKIRKNKIAGRYVKLYHDAQLYTVYVHLKTVMVEIGQQVKRGEILGRIEGATGNAVEPQLHFEIKPYNQSVDPFPLIEHFYQDHRQIANKIRRYQKTLSAAIQTRNKIVKNFRLRSFSSQSNHLYSNY
;
A
#
# COMPACT_ATOMS: atom_id res chain seq x y z
N MET A 1 26.11 -55.80 43.09
CA MET A 1 25.10 -54.85 42.60
C MET A 1 25.78 -53.80 41.71
N LEU A 2 25.88 -54.04 40.41
CA LEU A 2 26.39 -53.05 39.44
C LEU A 2 25.20 -52.31 38.82
N LYS A 3 25.14 -50.98 38.98
CA LYS A 3 24.13 -50.13 38.35
C LYS A 3 24.52 -49.83 36.90
N LYS A 4 23.64 -50.24 35.98
CA LYS A 4 23.64 -49.93 34.55
C LYS A 4 23.64 -48.42 34.32
N ILE A 5 24.60 -47.92 33.55
CA ILE A 5 24.55 -46.60 32.91
C ILE A 5 24.11 -46.86 31.47
N ASN A 6 22.85 -46.51 31.16
CA ASN A 6 22.29 -46.63 29.83
C ASN A 6 22.79 -45.48 28.95
N TYR A 7 23.41 -45.84 27.83
CA TYR A 7 23.69 -44.95 26.71
C TYR A 7 22.36 -44.43 26.13
N PHE A 8 22.10 -43.13 26.25
CA PHE A 8 21.10 -42.47 25.43
C PHE A 8 21.81 -41.81 24.24
N LEU A 9 21.90 -42.55 23.13
CA LEU A 9 22.28 -41.99 21.83
C LEU A 9 21.25 -40.91 21.48
N LEU A 10 21.68 -39.65 21.53
CA LEU A 10 20.93 -38.54 20.96
C LEU A 10 21.09 -38.61 19.44
N PHE A 11 20.16 -39.31 18.78
CA PHE A 11 20.03 -39.31 17.33
C PHE A 11 19.60 -37.90 16.90
N LEU A 12 20.58 -37.07 16.50
CA LEU A 12 20.34 -35.81 15.80
C LEU A 12 19.74 -36.13 14.44
N LEU A 13 18.41 -36.30 14.40
CA LEU A 13 17.64 -36.21 13.17
C LEU A 13 17.74 -34.75 12.69
N LEU A 14 18.70 -34.51 11.81
CA LEU A 14 18.67 -33.42 10.85
C LEU A 14 17.37 -33.56 10.05
N PHE A 15 16.28 -32.97 10.56
CA PHE A 15 15.17 -32.58 9.72
C PHE A 15 15.70 -31.50 8.76
N SER A 16 16.30 -31.95 7.65
CA SER A 16 16.37 -31.15 6.45
C SER A 16 14.95 -30.67 6.18
N ARG A 17 14.71 -29.37 6.39
CA ARG A 17 13.46 -28.71 6.05
C ARG A 17 13.15 -29.07 4.59
N LEU A 18 12.23 -30.00 4.37
CA LEU A 18 11.56 -30.13 3.08
C LEU A 18 10.92 -28.76 2.84
N SER A 19 11.52 -27.96 1.96
CA SER A 19 10.89 -26.72 1.54
C SER A 19 9.58 -27.13 0.89
N GLU A 20 8.44 -26.70 1.45
CA GLU A 20 7.17 -26.82 0.75
C GLU A 20 7.35 -26.29 -0.69
N ALA A 21 6.94 -27.08 -1.67
CA ALA A 21 6.99 -26.66 -3.05
C ALA A 21 6.19 -25.36 -3.19
N GLY A 22 6.78 -24.37 -3.86
CA GLY A 22 6.08 -23.17 -4.25
C GLY A 22 4.87 -23.49 -5.12
N ASN A 23 3.93 -22.54 -5.23
CA ASN A 23 2.72 -22.73 -6.02
C ASN A 23 2.65 -21.71 -7.15
N LEU A 24 2.29 -22.18 -8.33
CA LEU A 24 1.95 -21.31 -9.44
C LEU A 24 0.60 -20.64 -9.16
N GLY A 25 0.59 -19.31 -9.25
CA GLY A 25 -0.61 -18.50 -9.17
C GLY A 25 -1.25 -18.29 -10.55
N GLU A 26 -1.94 -17.17 -10.69
CA GLU A 26 -2.59 -16.80 -11.94
C GLU A 26 -1.57 -16.50 -13.06
N ILE A 27 -1.89 -16.96 -14.27
CA ILE A 27 -1.21 -16.53 -15.50
C ILE A 27 -2.22 -15.80 -16.38
N PHE A 28 -1.89 -14.58 -16.79
CA PHE A 28 -2.71 -13.81 -17.71
C PHE A 28 -1.84 -13.13 -18.78
N PHE A 29 -2.51 -12.67 -19.84
CA PHE A 29 -1.87 -11.96 -20.93
C PHE A 29 -2.63 -10.68 -21.25
N GLU A 30 -1.93 -9.55 -21.21
CA GLU A 30 -2.47 -8.25 -21.55
C GLU A 30 -1.37 -7.39 -22.18
N ASN A 31 -1.70 -6.55 -23.16
CA ASN A 31 -0.77 -5.55 -23.72
C ASN A 31 0.59 -6.13 -24.18
N ALA A 32 0.58 -7.30 -24.84
CA ALA A 32 1.79 -8.02 -25.27
C ALA A 32 2.70 -8.51 -24.11
N MET A 33 2.17 -8.58 -22.89
CA MET A 33 2.85 -9.07 -21.68
C MET A 33 2.25 -10.38 -21.19
N ILE A 34 3.07 -11.40 -20.96
CA ILE A 34 2.67 -12.58 -20.19
C ILE A 34 3.07 -12.33 -18.73
N THR A 35 2.09 -12.36 -17.83
CA THR A 35 2.33 -12.26 -16.38
C THR A 35 2.11 -13.63 -15.75
N ILE A 36 3.09 -14.09 -14.97
CA ILE A 36 3.04 -15.34 -14.23
C ILE A 36 3.20 -15.03 -12.74
N HIS A 37 2.12 -15.13 -11.97
CA HIS A 37 2.19 -15.04 -10.51
C HIS A 37 2.65 -16.38 -9.91
N HIS A 38 3.45 -16.34 -8.86
CA HIS A 38 3.86 -17.53 -8.13
C HIS A 38 4.17 -17.20 -6.66
N ASN A 39 4.11 -18.21 -5.81
CA ASN A 39 4.68 -18.15 -4.47
C ASN A 39 5.87 -19.12 -4.43
N ALA A 40 7.07 -18.63 -4.18
CA ALA A 40 8.30 -19.43 -4.02
C ALA A 40 8.79 -20.30 -5.21
N CYS A 41 8.16 -20.23 -6.39
CA CYS A 41 8.68 -20.88 -7.61
C CYS A 41 9.93 -20.17 -8.20
N GLN A 42 10.87 -20.94 -8.74
CA GLN A 42 12.14 -20.43 -9.28
C GLN A 42 12.22 -20.66 -10.80
N LEU A 43 12.28 -19.59 -11.59
CA LEU A 43 12.42 -19.69 -13.05
C LEU A 43 13.82 -20.17 -13.42
N LYS A 44 13.89 -21.31 -14.12
CA LYS A 44 15.10 -21.81 -14.79
C LYS A 44 15.28 -21.12 -16.14
N SER A 45 16.46 -21.32 -16.74
CA SER A 45 16.77 -20.82 -18.09
C SER A 45 15.66 -21.20 -19.08
N PRO A 46 15.01 -20.22 -19.75
CA PRO A 46 13.98 -20.50 -20.74
C PRO A 46 14.52 -21.31 -21.92
N LEU A 47 13.70 -22.22 -22.45
CA LEU A 47 14.03 -22.98 -23.66
C LEU A 47 13.34 -22.32 -24.86
N LYS A 48 14.13 -22.01 -25.89
CA LYS A 48 13.66 -21.34 -27.11
C LYS A 48 13.55 -22.35 -28.25
N GLU A 49 12.34 -22.60 -28.72
CA GLU A 49 12.08 -23.28 -29.99
C GLU A 49 11.55 -22.29 -31.03
N LYS A 50 11.52 -22.68 -32.32
CA LYS A 50 11.11 -21.80 -33.45
C LYS A 50 9.83 -21.01 -33.20
N ARG A 51 8.82 -21.61 -32.56
CA ARG A 51 7.51 -20.99 -32.27
C ARG A 51 7.00 -21.24 -30.86
N LYS A 52 7.85 -21.72 -29.95
CA LYS A 52 7.48 -22.00 -28.57
C LYS A 52 8.54 -21.46 -27.63
N LEU A 53 8.11 -20.64 -26.69
CA LEU A 53 8.88 -20.28 -25.52
C LEU A 53 8.44 -21.17 -24.36
N ILE A 54 9.37 -21.92 -23.79
CA ILE A 54 9.13 -22.78 -22.63
C ILE A 54 9.80 -22.15 -21.42
N LEU A 55 9.03 -21.97 -20.34
CA LEU A 55 9.45 -21.36 -19.10
C LEU A 55 9.35 -22.41 -17.98
N PRO A 56 10.45 -23.07 -17.61
CA PRO A 56 10.45 -24.06 -16.55
C PRO A 56 10.53 -23.37 -15.18
N LEU A 57 9.54 -23.61 -14.31
CA LEU A 57 9.52 -23.14 -12.93
C LEU A 57 9.83 -24.29 -11.98
N ASP A 58 10.99 -24.24 -11.35
CA ASP A 58 11.44 -25.19 -10.34
C ASP A 58 10.85 -24.93 -8.97
N LYS A 59 10.83 -25.95 -8.11
CA LYS A 59 10.17 -25.93 -6.80
C LYS A 59 8.75 -25.38 -6.91
N CYS A 60 8.02 -25.79 -7.94
CA CYS A 60 6.72 -25.25 -8.29
C CYS A 60 5.70 -26.36 -8.50
N ALA A 61 4.49 -26.14 -8.01
CA ALA A 61 3.34 -27.00 -8.21
C ALA A 61 2.21 -26.24 -8.91
N SER A 62 1.53 -26.90 -9.84
CA SER A 62 0.32 -26.37 -10.49
C SER A 62 -0.56 -27.47 -11.05
N ARG A 63 -1.87 -27.19 -11.13
CA ARG A 63 -2.77 -27.92 -12.04
C ARG A 63 -2.56 -27.47 -13.49
N ALA A 64 -2.90 -28.34 -14.43
CA ALA A 64 -2.87 -28.00 -15.84
C ALA A 64 -3.98 -27.01 -16.19
N GLN A 65 -3.64 -25.93 -16.89
CA GLN A 65 -4.59 -24.93 -17.38
C GLN A 65 -4.09 -24.31 -18.68
N LYS A 66 -4.97 -23.58 -19.36
CA LYS A 66 -4.69 -22.87 -20.61
C LYS A 66 -5.48 -21.57 -20.68
N ILE A 67 -4.92 -20.59 -21.39
CA ILE A 67 -5.60 -19.35 -21.74
C ILE A 67 -5.57 -19.16 -23.26
N ALA A 68 -6.73 -18.85 -23.83
CA ALA A 68 -6.85 -18.46 -25.22
C ALA A 68 -6.47 -16.98 -25.34
N ILE A 69 -5.65 -16.65 -26.35
CA ILE A 69 -5.08 -15.31 -26.49
C ILE A 69 -5.60 -14.65 -27.77
N SER A 70 -6.08 -13.41 -27.64
CA SER A 70 -6.33 -12.53 -28.77
C SER A 70 -5.11 -11.63 -29.01
N HIS A 71 -4.17 -12.08 -29.84
CA HIS A 71 -2.96 -11.33 -30.18
C HIS A 71 -2.45 -11.69 -31.59
N PRO A 72 -1.90 -10.74 -32.38
CA PRO A 72 -1.45 -11.01 -33.74
C PRO A 72 -0.39 -12.11 -33.86
N ASN A 73 0.48 -12.26 -32.85
CA ASN A 73 1.59 -13.22 -32.89
C ASN A 73 1.59 -14.27 -31.77
N LEU A 74 0.71 -14.17 -30.77
CA LEU A 74 0.65 -15.13 -29.65
C LEU A 74 -0.69 -15.85 -29.70
N LYS A 75 -0.65 -17.18 -29.89
CA LYS A 75 -1.86 -17.98 -30.11
C LYS A 75 -2.47 -18.49 -28.80
N GLN A 76 -1.61 -18.96 -27.90
CA GLN A 76 -2.03 -19.62 -26.68
C GLN A 76 -0.90 -19.62 -25.66
N ILE A 77 -1.29 -19.68 -24.39
CA ILE A 77 -0.41 -20.05 -23.29
C ILE A 77 -1.07 -21.20 -22.54
N HIS A 78 -0.30 -22.23 -22.24
CA HIS A 78 -0.74 -23.32 -21.37
C HIS A 78 0.37 -23.68 -20.40
N TRP A 79 0.00 -24.33 -19.31
CA TRP A 79 0.95 -24.81 -18.34
C TRP A 79 0.47 -26.10 -17.70
N ALA A 80 1.42 -26.92 -17.26
CA ALA A 80 1.17 -28.18 -16.58
C ALA A 80 2.36 -28.57 -15.72
N GLN A 81 2.11 -29.41 -14.72
CA GLN A 81 3.16 -30.09 -13.99
C GLN A 81 3.98 -30.96 -14.97
N HIS A 82 5.29 -30.74 -15.04
CA HIS A 82 6.21 -31.49 -15.90
C HIS A 82 6.81 -32.68 -15.15
N ASP A 83 7.27 -32.44 -13.92
CA ASP A 83 7.78 -33.45 -13.00
C ASP A 83 7.38 -33.10 -11.55
N ARG A 84 7.89 -33.82 -10.54
CA ARG A 84 7.51 -33.60 -9.12
C ARG A 84 7.80 -32.19 -8.58
N GLN A 85 8.71 -31.44 -9.18
CA GLN A 85 9.13 -30.12 -8.71
C GLN A 85 9.06 -29.03 -9.79
N THR A 86 8.84 -29.39 -11.05
CA THR A 86 8.85 -28.43 -12.15
C THR A 86 7.47 -28.28 -12.80
N VAL A 87 7.03 -27.04 -12.97
CA VAL A 87 5.90 -26.67 -13.85
C VAL A 87 6.45 -26.04 -15.12
N TRP A 88 5.94 -26.47 -16.28
CA TRP A 88 6.27 -25.83 -17.55
C TRP A 88 5.15 -24.92 -17.99
N ILE A 89 5.50 -23.70 -18.37
CA ILE A 89 4.61 -22.75 -19.01
C ILE A 89 5.08 -22.59 -20.45
N VAL A 90 4.17 -22.76 -21.41
CA VAL A 90 4.48 -22.79 -22.83
C VAL A 90 3.65 -21.74 -23.55
N ALA A 91 4.33 -20.75 -24.12
CA ALA A 91 3.74 -19.74 -25.00
C ALA A 91 3.96 -20.13 -26.47
N THR A 92 2.88 -20.25 -27.24
CA THR A 92 2.94 -20.65 -28.66
C THR A 92 2.70 -19.47 -29.59
N PHE A 93 3.60 -19.25 -30.54
CA PHE A 93 3.60 -18.11 -31.45
C PHE A 93 3.21 -18.47 -32.89
N SER A 94 2.67 -17.51 -33.63
CA SER A 94 2.34 -17.66 -35.05
C SER A 94 3.57 -17.57 -35.94
N LYS A 95 4.49 -16.67 -35.59
CA LYS A 95 5.74 -16.36 -36.30
C LYS A 95 6.90 -16.34 -35.29
N ASP A 96 8.09 -15.99 -35.75
CA ASP A 96 9.23 -15.76 -34.87
C ASP A 96 8.90 -14.73 -33.79
N TYR A 97 9.53 -14.91 -32.64
CA TYR A 97 9.28 -14.10 -31.46
C TYR A 97 10.59 -13.68 -30.80
N GLN A 98 10.55 -12.52 -30.19
CA GLN A 98 11.53 -12.07 -29.22
C GLN A 98 10.84 -11.95 -27.87
N TYR A 99 11.63 -11.89 -26.81
CA TYR A 99 11.08 -11.63 -25.49
C TYR A 99 12.11 -11.02 -24.56
N GLU A 100 11.61 -10.34 -23.53
CA GLU A 100 12.40 -9.91 -22.38
C GLU A 100 11.70 -10.41 -21.11
N ILE A 101 12.47 -10.97 -20.17
CA ILE A 101 11.93 -11.44 -18.89
C ILE A 101 12.34 -10.48 -17.78
N THR A 102 11.38 -10.06 -16.97
CA THR A 102 11.64 -9.38 -15.70
C THR A 102 11.16 -10.27 -14.56
N SER A 103 11.98 -10.46 -13.51
CA SER A 103 11.64 -11.24 -12.32
C SER A 103 11.38 -10.34 -11.10
N SER A 104 10.43 -10.72 -10.25
CA SER A 104 10.20 -10.18 -8.89
C SER A 104 9.87 -11.35 -7.96
N PRO A 105 9.85 -11.16 -6.63
CA PRO A 105 9.70 -12.26 -5.68
C PRO A 105 8.47 -13.15 -5.86
N TYR A 106 7.41 -12.64 -6.48
CA TYR A 106 6.14 -13.34 -6.66
C TYR A 106 5.63 -13.34 -8.12
N GLN A 107 6.46 -12.90 -9.07
CA GLN A 107 6.01 -12.75 -10.46
C GLN A 107 7.15 -12.78 -11.47
N TYR A 108 6.93 -13.49 -12.59
CA TYR A 108 7.69 -13.33 -13.83
C TYR A 108 6.84 -12.59 -14.86
N ARG A 109 7.44 -11.62 -15.57
CA ARG A 109 6.81 -10.89 -16.67
C ARG A 109 7.61 -11.12 -17.93
N ILE A 110 6.95 -11.56 -19.00
CA ILE A 110 7.56 -11.84 -20.30
C ILE A 110 6.98 -10.86 -21.30
N CYS A 111 7.78 -9.87 -21.65
CA CYS A 111 7.44 -8.94 -22.71
C CYS A 111 7.65 -9.60 -24.06
N ILE A 112 6.68 -9.49 -24.97
CA ILE A 112 6.82 -9.80 -26.39
C ILE A 112 7.00 -8.44 -27.11
N PRO A 113 7.95 -8.26 -28.05
CA PRO A 113 8.54 -6.99 -28.53
C PRO A 113 7.60 -5.83 -28.92
N PHE A 114 6.28 -6.03 -28.96
CA PHE A 114 5.30 -4.97 -29.11
C PHE A 114 4.93 -4.24 -27.80
N CYS A 115 5.45 -4.63 -26.63
CA CYS A 115 5.21 -3.85 -25.39
C CYS A 115 5.72 -2.41 -25.48
N GLN A 116 6.66 -2.13 -26.38
CA GLN A 116 7.44 -0.89 -26.42
C GLN A 116 6.92 0.16 -27.42
N LYS A 117 5.87 -0.11 -28.21
CA LYS A 117 5.44 0.82 -29.27
C LYS A 117 4.68 2.08 -28.82
N ASN A 118 4.50 2.28 -27.51
CA ASN A 118 3.98 3.53 -26.91
C ASN A 118 5.01 4.27 -26.03
N GLN A 119 6.30 3.97 -26.18
CA GLN A 119 7.35 4.49 -25.28
C GLN A 119 7.91 5.89 -25.63
N SER A 120 7.45 6.57 -26.67
CA SER A 120 7.97 7.91 -27.02
C SER A 120 7.30 9.09 -26.31
N ILE A 121 6.34 8.85 -25.39
CA ILE A 121 5.83 9.88 -24.48
C ILE A 121 5.94 9.35 -23.05
N MET A 122 7.13 9.51 -22.46
CA MET A 122 7.34 9.77 -21.02
C MET A 122 6.30 9.18 -20.04
N ARG A 123 6.13 7.85 -19.91
CA ARG A 123 5.44 7.25 -18.74
C ARG A 123 6.03 5.91 -18.34
N HIS A 124 6.75 5.92 -17.20
CA HIS A 124 6.92 4.77 -16.31
C HIS A 124 5.60 3.98 -16.22
N ASN A 125 5.59 2.70 -16.64
CA ASN A 125 4.37 1.88 -16.55
C ASN A 125 4.44 0.90 -15.36
N PRO A 126 3.56 1.03 -14.33
CA PRO A 126 3.82 0.72 -12.93
C PRO A 126 3.11 -0.56 -12.46
N GLU A 127 3.24 -1.66 -13.19
CA GLU A 127 2.54 -2.91 -12.81
C GLU A 127 3.20 -3.71 -11.66
N ARG A 128 4.30 -3.21 -11.08
CA ARG A 128 4.93 -3.80 -9.87
C ARG A 128 4.88 -2.90 -8.62
N GLU A 129 4.26 -1.73 -8.73
CA GLU A 129 3.70 -0.96 -7.61
C GLU A 129 2.17 -1.15 -7.53
N SER A 130 1.67 -2.20 -8.20
CA SER A 130 0.35 -2.80 -8.04
C SER A 130 0.24 -3.34 -6.62
N SER A 131 0.03 -2.44 -5.67
CA SER A 131 -0.98 -2.54 -4.64
C SER A 131 -0.82 -1.42 -3.61
N THR A 132 0.32 -0.74 -3.44
CA THR A 132 0.51 0.33 -2.43
C THR A 132 0.20 1.73 -3.00
N MET A 133 -0.34 2.65 -2.19
CA MET A 133 -0.59 4.05 -2.59
C MET A 133 0.72 4.82 -2.78
N MET A 134 0.86 5.48 -3.93
CA MET A 134 2.06 6.21 -4.33
C MET A 134 1.75 7.54 -5.01
N PHE A 135 2.71 8.47 -4.96
CA PHE A 135 2.64 9.76 -5.64
C PHE A 135 4.03 10.39 -5.78
N MET A 136 4.15 11.33 -6.72
CA MET A 136 5.37 12.12 -6.93
C MET A 136 5.21 13.52 -6.34
N LEU A 137 6.26 14.04 -5.71
CA LEU A 137 6.35 15.44 -5.30
C LEU A 137 7.81 15.90 -5.33
N LYS A 138 8.10 16.98 -6.09
CA LYS A 138 9.46 17.50 -6.28
C LYS A 138 10.46 16.39 -6.67
N ASP A 139 10.08 15.56 -7.65
CA ASP A 139 10.86 14.43 -8.16
C ASP A 139 11.18 13.33 -7.14
N ILE A 140 10.51 13.33 -5.99
CA ILE A 140 10.63 12.29 -4.97
C ILE A 140 9.39 11.40 -5.03
N LEU A 141 9.62 10.09 -5.16
CA LEU A 141 8.57 9.08 -5.17
C LEU A 141 8.21 8.64 -3.74
N PHE A 142 7.00 9.01 -3.32
CA PHE A 142 6.44 8.66 -2.02
C PHE A 142 5.59 7.40 -2.09
N LYS A 143 5.56 6.67 -0.97
CA LYS A 143 4.62 5.59 -0.70
C LYS A 143 3.90 5.81 0.62
N ILE A 144 2.73 5.20 0.81
CA ILE A 144 2.05 5.32 2.09
C ILE A 144 2.84 4.74 3.27
N PRO A 145 2.82 5.43 4.42
CA PRO A 145 3.69 5.14 5.54
C PRO A 145 3.24 3.97 6.45
N LEU A 146 2.46 3.02 5.93
CA LEU A 146 2.07 1.82 6.67
C LEU A 146 2.60 0.58 5.95
N GLN A 147 3.28 -0.30 6.69
CA GLN A 147 3.96 -1.45 6.11
C GLN A 147 2.96 -2.35 5.39
N GLY A 148 3.21 -2.58 4.10
CA GLY A 148 2.40 -3.48 3.28
C GLY A 148 0.99 -2.95 2.98
N MET A 149 0.66 -1.71 3.34
CA MET A 149 -0.68 -1.17 3.08
C MET A 149 -0.92 -1.01 1.59
N LEU A 150 -2.14 -1.40 1.18
CA LEU A 150 -2.57 -1.24 -0.19
C LEU A 150 -3.33 0.08 -0.43
N ILE A 151 -3.41 0.56 -1.67
CA ILE A 151 -4.15 1.76 -2.05
C ILE A 151 -5.64 1.62 -1.72
N ASP A 152 -6.18 0.43 -1.91
CA ASP A 152 -7.56 0.12 -1.57
C ASP A 152 -7.81 0.25 -0.07
N GLU A 153 -6.92 -0.32 0.74
CA GLU A 153 -6.96 -0.18 2.19
C GLU A 153 -6.79 1.27 2.63
N PHE A 154 -5.93 2.05 1.97
CA PHE A 154 -5.80 3.47 2.28
C PHE A 154 -7.07 4.24 1.96
N LEU A 155 -7.66 4.01 0.79
CA LEU A 155 -8.89 4.69 0.39
C LEU A 155 -10.01 4.34 1.38
N GLU A 156 -10.13 3.09 1.80
CA GLU A 156 -11.13 2.62 2.77
C GLU A 156 -10.88 3.15 4.19
N ARG A 157 -9.64 3.06 4.69
CA ARG A 157 -9.27 3.36 6.08
C ARG A 157 -8.85 4.81 6.29
N SER A 158 -8.92 5.63 5.25
CA SER A 158 -8.72 7.07 5.35
C SER A 158 -9.92 7.77 4.72
N ILE A 159 -9.95 7.95 3.40
CA ILE A 159 -10.94 8.83 2.76
C ILE A 159 -12.38 8.32 2.87
N GLY A 160 -12.58 7.02 2.78
CA GLY A 160 -13.86 6.36 2.96
C GLY A 160 -14.22 6.12 4.42
N PHE A 161 -13.30 6.36 5.35
CA PHE A 161 -13.54 6.13 6.76
C PHE A 161 -14.35 7.28 7.36
N VAL A 162 -15.44 6.93 8.04
CA VAL A 162 -16.29 7.88 8.77
C VAL A 162 -16.22 7.52 10.25
N PRO A 163 -15.59 8.36 11.08
CA PRO A 163 -15.50 8.11 12.52
C PRO A 163 -16.90 8.06 13.16
N GLN A 164 -17.01 7.28 14.24
CA GLN A 164 -18.26 7.13 14.97
C GLN A 164 -18.78 8.48 15.49
N ASP A 165 -17.89 9.31 16.03
CA ASP A 165 -18.18 10.70 16.41
C ASP A 165 -17.68 11.68 15.34
N VAL A 166 -18.30 11.64 14.17
CA VAL A 166 -17.95 12.50 13.02
C VAL A 166 -18.09 14.01 13.33
N MET A 167 -18.86 14.36 14.38
CA MET A 167 -19.01 15.74 14.82
C MET A 167 -17.73 16.21 15.52
N ARG A 168 -17.30 15.46 16.54
CA ARG A 168 -16.13 15.79 17.36
C ARG A 168 -14.83 15.50 16.63
N ASP A 169 -14.70 14.29 16.11
CA ASP A 169 -13.48 13.81 15.50
C ASP A 169 -13.31 14.39 14.10
N GLY A 170 -14.40 14.77 13.42
CA GLY A 170 -14.35 15.27 12.05
C GLY A 170 -14.03 14.15 11.05
N LEU A 171 -13.70 14.54 9.82
CA LEU A 171 -13.31 13.57 8.79
C LEU A 171 -11.79 13.45 8.68
N PRO A 172 -11.26 12.28 8.30
CA PRO A 172 -9.84 11.95 8.40
C PRO A 172 -8.95 12.58 7.32
N HIS A 173 -9.52 13.31 6.38
CA HIS A 173 -8.81 13.89 5.25
C HIS A 173 -8.26 15.29 5.54
N PHE A 174 -7.29 15.70 4.72
CA PHE A 174 -6.71 17.03 4.76
C PHE A 174 -7.78 18.11 4.59
N GLY A 175 -7.67 19.20 5.35
CA GLY A 175 -8.56 20.33 5.26
C GLY A 175 -9.92 20.14 5.95
N ALA A 176 -10.24 18.94 6.42
CA ALA A 176 -11.44 18.68 7.22
C ALA A 176 -11.50 19.64 8.42
N LYS A 177 -12.67 20.24 8.67
CA LYS A 177 -12.87 21.08 9.85
C LYS A 177 -12.79 20.21 11.11
N ARG A 178 -12.20 20.78 12.16
CA ARG A 178 -12.06 20.14 13.46
C ARG A 178 -12.52 21.11 14.55
N ASP A 179 -13.22 20.59 15.56
CA ASP A 179 -13.70 21.36 16.71
C ASP A 179 -14.62 22.55 16.36
N ASP A 180 -15.14 22.63 15.14
CA ASP A 180 -16.00 23.74 14.67
C ASP A 180 -17.42 23.70 15.25
N TRP A 181 -17.81 22.59 15.86
CA TRP A 181 -18.96 22.47 16.75
C TRP A 181 -18.79 23.27 18.05
N LEU A 182 -17.53 23.53 18.48
CA LEU A 182 -17.17 24.46 19.55
C LEU A 182 -16.95 25.91 19.05
N GLY A 183 -17.17 26.18 17.76
CA GLY A 183 -16.90 27.49 17.15
C GLY A 183 -15.47 27.70 16.65
N SER A 184 -14.61 26.68 16.69
CA SER A 184 -13.23 26.73 16.15
C SER A 184 -13.19 26.75 14.62
N SER A 185 -12.11 27.29 14.04
CA SER A 185 -11.84 27.29 12.59
C SER A 185 -10.70 26.34 12.21
N ARG A 186 -10.26 25.49 13.14
CA ARG A 186 -9.12 24.58 12.91
C ARG A 186 -9.41 23.61 11.78
N LYS A 187 -8.42 23.41 10.91
CA LYS A 187 -8.43 22.39 9.85
C LYS A 187 -7.42 21.29 10.14
N HIS A 188 -7.76 20.10 9.67
CA HIS A 188 -6.87 18.94 9.70
C HIS A 188 -5.72 19.13 8.70
N LYS A 189 -4.50 18.78 9.13
CA LYS A 189 -3.24 19.10 8.43
C LYS A 189 -2.64 17.92 7.67
N GLY A 190 -3.33 16.80 7.60
CA GLY A 190 -2.78 15.57 7.05
C GLY A 190 -3.87 14.58 6.70
N TYR A 191 -3.53 13.31 6.75
CA TYR A 191 -4.47 12.21 6.60
C TYR A 191 -4.38 11.32 7.83
N ASP A 192 -5.52 11.02 8.42
CA ASP A 192 -5.64 9.98 9.44
C ASP A 192 -5.87 8.65 8.72
N ILE A 193 -4.99 7.68 8.93
CA ILE A 193 -5.05 6.35 8.34
C ILE A 193 -5.29 5.34 9.46
N TYR A 194 -6.50 4.82 9.55
CA TYR A 194 -6.95 3.97 10.65
C TYR A 194 -6.30 2.59 10.53
N ALA A 195 -5.53 2.22 11.53
CA ALA A 195 -4.82 0.95 11.57
C ALA A 195 -4.29 0.68 12.99
N ASN A 196 -4.17 -0.59 13.35
CA ASN A 196 -3.64 -0.99 14.66
C ASN A 196 -2.63 -2.13 14.50
N ASN A 197 -1.73 -2.26 15.47
CA ASN A 197 -0.68 -3.28 15.55
C ASN A 197 0.21 -3.37 14.29
N ILE A 198 0.42 -2.24 13.63
CA ILE A 198 1.10 -2.14 12.34
C ILE A 198 2.38 -1.29 12.43
N ASN A 199 3.37 -1.65 11.63
CA ASN A 199 4.60 -0.87 11.52
C ASN A 199 4.37 0.36 10.63
N VAL A 200 4.89 1.49 11.09
CA VAL A 200 4.96 2.74 10.35
C VAL A 200 6.31 2.80 9.66
N VAL A 201 6.31 3.06 8.36
CA VAL A 201 7.50 3.08 7.53
C VAL A 201 7.73 4.44 6.89
N ALA A 202 9.00 4.75 6.58
CA ALA A 202 9.36 5.98 5.90
C ALA A 202 8.71 6.04 4.50
N ALA A 203 7.93 7.09 4.23
CA ALA A 203 7.24 7.30 2.97
C ALA A 203 8.21 7.55 1.80
N ALA A 204 9.39 8.09 2.08
CA ALA A 204 10.49 8.31 1.14
C ALA A 204 11.84 8.26 1.89
N LYS A 205 12.97 8.24 1.16
CA LYS A 205 14.31 8.40 1.76
C LYS A 205 14.37 9.73 2.51
N GLY A 206 15.04 9.80 3.66
CA GLY A 206 15.15 11.04 4.40
C GLY A 206 16.02 10.94 5.64
N THR A 207 16.14 12.03 6.38
CA THR A 207 16.86 12.10 7.66
C THR A 207 15.86 12.41 8.77
N VAL A 208 15.95 11.68 9.88
CA VAL A 208 15.14 11.97 11.07
C VAL A 208 15.61 13.26 11.71
N ILE A 209 14.79 14.31 11.67
CA ILE A 209 15.15 15.62 12.23
C ILE A 209 14.42 15.95 13.54
N LYS A 210 13.40 15.16 13.89
CA LYS A 210 12.64 15.38 15.13
C LYS A 210 12.00 14.10 15.61
N ILE A 211 12.15 13.82 16.90
CA ILE A 211 11.38 12.84 17.65
C ILE A 211 10.87 13.56 18.90
N ARG A 212 9.56 13.55 19.13
CA ARG A 212 8.96 14.19 20.31
C ARG A 212 7.71 13.43 20.76
N LYS A 213 7.25 13.75 21.97
CA LYS A 213 6.00 13.26 22.53
C LYS A 213 5.21 14.42 23.13
N ASN A 214 3.89 14.48 22.92
CA ASN A 214 3.01 15.37 23.67
C ASN A 214 1.58 14.79 23.79
N LYS A 215 0.72 15.48 24.54
CA LYS A 215 -0.65 15.03 24.83
C LYS A 215 -1.55 14.92 23.58
N ILE A 216 -1.28 15.70 22.54
CA ILE A 216 -2.08 15.71 21.30
C ILE A 216 -1.50 14.68 20.32
N ALA A 217 -0.22 14.81 19.98
CA ALA A 217 0.44 14.04 18.95
C ALA A 217 0.76 12.59 19.36
N GLY A 218 0.70 12.24 20.64
CA GLY A 218 1.36 11.02 21.11
C GLY A 218 2.87 11.14 20.85
N ARG A 219 3.55 10.05 20.47
CA ARG A 219 4.91 10.15 19.91
C ARG A 219 4.84 10.43 18.41
N TYR A 220 5.79 11.21 17.90
CA TYR A 220 5.88 11.46 16.48
C TYR A 220 7.32 11.57 15.99
N VAL A 221 7.49 11.27 14.71
CA VAL A 221 8.74 11.39 13.96
C VAL A 221 8.53 12.43 12.86
N LYS A 222 9.53 13.28 12.61
CA LYS A 222 9.60 14.17 11.43
C LYS A 222 10.84 13.82 10.63
N LEU A 223 10.63 13.52 9.35
CA LEU A 223 11.70 13.35 8.38
C LEU A 223 11.90 14.63 7.57
N TYR A 224 13.16 14.97 7.33
CA TYR A 224 13.58 15.88 6.27
C TYR A 224 13.93 15.07 5.03
N HIS A 225 13.46 15.55 3.89
CA HIS A 225 13.79 15.06 2.56
C HIS A 225 14.48 16.17 1.78
N ASP A 226 14.93 15.88 0.56
CA ASP A 226 15.52 16.89 -0.32
C ASP A 226 14.51 18.04 -0.63
N ALA A 227 15.01 19.20 -1.05
CA ALA A 227 14.20 20.34 -1.50
C ALA A 227 13.20 20.92 -0.48
N GLN A 228 13.61 21.06 0.80
CA GLN A 228 12.78 21.63 1.88
C GLN A 228 11.46 20.88 2.09
N LEU A 229 11.47 19.58 1.82
CA LEU A 229 10.30 18.72 1.96
C LEU A 229 10.40 17.93 3.27
N TYR A 230 9.27 17.80 3.97
CA TYR A 230 9.22 17.07 5.22
C TYR A 230 8.02 16.14 5.24
N THR A 231 8.12 15.04 5.99
CA THR A 231 6.98 14.21 6.37
C THR A 231 6.89 14.10 7.89
N VAL A 232 5.67 13.98 8.42
CA VAL A 232 5.42 13.83 9.87
C VAL A 232 4.54 12.61 10.09
N TYR A 233 4.92 11.79 11.08
CA TYR A 233 4.30 10.52 11.43
C TYR A 233 3.90 10.59 12.89
N VAL A 234 2.60 10.69 13.17
CA VAL A 234 2.04 11.04 14.48
C VAL A 234 1.21 9.88 15.04
N HIS A 235 0.96 9.89 16.36
CA HIS A 235 0.26 8.84 17.12
C HIS A 235 1.03 7.51 17.24
N LEU A 236 2.36 7.55 17.10
CA LEU A 236 3.21 6.39 17.30
C LEU A 236 3.15 5.93 18.76
N LYS A 237 2.96 4.63 18.97
CA LYS A 237 3.17 4.00 20.28
C LYS A 237 4.66 3.87 20.57
N THR A 238 5.40 3.36 19.59
CA THR A 238 6.84 3.08 19.69
C THR A 238 7.57 3.76 18.54
N VAL A 239 8.75 4.30 18.82
CA VAL A 239 9.67 4.88 17.82
C VAL A 239 10.91 3.99 17.79
N MET A 240 11.36 3.63 16.58
CA MET A 240 12.43 2.65 16.34
C MET A 240 13.61 3.26 15.58
N VAL A 241 13.70 4.59 15.57
CA VAL A 241 14.74 5.37 14.90
C VAL A 241 15.23 6.47 15.81
N GLU A 242 16.39 7.05 15.49
CA GLU A 242 17.04 8.11 16.26
C GLU A 242 17.15 9.42 15.47
N ILE A 243 17.27 10.55 16.17
CA ILE A 243 17.50 11.85 15.52
C ILE A 243 18.88 11.80 14.84
N GLY A 244 18.94 12.25 13.58
CA GLY A 244 20.13 12.17 12.73
C GLY A 244 20.22 10.91 11.88
N GLN A 245 19.41 9.88 12.17
CA GLN A 245 19.39 8.66 11.37
C GLN A 245 18.90 8.94 9.95
N GLN A 246 19.65 8.46 8.96
CA GLN A 246 19.20 8.39 7.57
C GLN A 246 18.38 7.11 7.38
N VAL A 247 17.21 7.25 6.77
CA VAL A 247 16.28 6.15 6.53
C VAL A 247 16.00 6.01 5.04
N LYS A 248 15.87 4.77 4.57
CA LYS A 248 15.42 4.47 3.21
C LYS A 248 13.89 4.42 3.16
N ARG A 249 13.32 4.66 1.98
CA ARG A 249 11.89 4.47 1.76
C ARG A 249 11.49 3.04 2.15
N GLY A 250 10.53 2.90 3.08
CA GLY A 250 10.07 1.62 3.59
C GLY A 250 10.77 1.11 4.84
N GLU A 251 11.80 1.79 5.31
CA GLU A 251 12.43 1.50 6.59
C GLU A 251 11.46 1.81 7.73
N ILE A 252 11.47 0.97 8.77
CA ILE A 252 10.54 1.09 9.91
C ILE A 252 10.96 2.29 10.76
N LEU A 253 10.01 3.20 11.01
CA LEU A 253 10.17 4.35 11.90
C LEU A 253 9.64 4.08 13.30
N GLY A 254 8.66 3.20 13.43
CA GLY A 254 7.91 2.97 14.65
C GLY A 254 6.68 2.11 14.43
N ARG A 255 5.77 2.10 15.41
CA ARG A 255 4.55 1.28 15.39
C ARG A 255 3.32 2.03 15.89
N ILE A 256 2.17 1.69 15.33
CA ILE A 256 0.85 1.98 15.90
C ILE A 256 0.41 0.75 16.70
N GLU A 257 0.19 0.92 17.99
CA GLU A 257 -0.28 -0.13 18.93
C GLU A 257 -1.18 0.55 19.98
N GLY A 258 -2.49 0.48 19.76
CA GLY A 258 -3.49 1.26 20.46
C GLY A 258 -3.49 2.73 20.06
N ALA A 259 -4.45 3.47 20.62
CA ALA A 259 -4.54 4.92 20.44
C ALA A 259 -3.53 5.64 21.34
N THR A 260 -2.90 6.70 20.83
CA THR A 260 -1.99 7.56 21.61
C THR A 260 -2.24 9.03 21.30
N GLY A 261 -1.87 9.90 22.24
CA GLY A 261 -2.17 11.32 22.11
C GLY A 261 -3.67 11.56 22.28
N ASN A 262 -4.26 12.35 21.39
CA ASN A 262 -5.69 12.62 21.37
C ASN A 262 -6.47 11.79 20.33
N ALA A 263 -5.85 10.77 19.73
CA ALA A 263 -6.57 9.87 18.84
C ALA A 263 -7.61 9.07 19.65
N VAL A 264 -8.84 8.99 19.15
CA VAL A 264 -9.91 8.18 19.75
C VAL A 264 -9.71 6.71 19.39
N GLU A 265 -9.42 6.44 18.11
CA GLU A 265 -9.12 5.11 17.60
C GLU A 265 -7.65 5.01 17.14
N PRO A 266 -7.05 3.80 17.13
CA PRO A 266 -5.70 3.60 16.61
C PRO A 266 -5.60 4.02 15.14
N GLN A 267 -4.72 4.99 14.88
CA GLN A 267 -4.50 5.56 13.55
C GLN A 267 -3.10 6.13 13.45
N LEU A 268 -2.62 6.27 12.22
CA LEU A 268 -1.48 7.12 11.90
C LEU A 268 -1.99 8.46 11.39
N HIS A 269 -1.58 9.56 12.01
CA HIS A 269 -1.73 10.88 11.39
C HIS A 269 -0.47 11.20 10.57
N PHE A 270 -0.64 11.39 9.27
CA PHE A 270 0.44 11.58 8.31
C PHE A 270 0.35 12.93 7.62
N GLU A 271 1.43 13.72 7.66
CA GLU A 271 1.53 15.00 6.96
C GLU A 271 2.67 14.98 5.94
N ILE A 272 2.47 15.66 4.81
CA ILE A 272 3.51 16.03 3.85
C ILE A 272 3.61 17.55 3.84
N LYS A 273 4.83 18.07 3.94
CA LYS A 273 5.05 19.49 4.26
C LYS A 273 6.15 20.13 3.40
N PRO A 274 5.91 20.47 2.13
CA PRO A 274 6.82 21.34 1.38
C PRO A 274 6.95 22.69 2.08
N TYR A 275 8.19 23.18 2.25
CA TYR A 275 8.47 24.43 2.97
C TYR A 275 7.83 24.48 4.37
N ASN A 276 7.72 23.31 5.02
CA ASN A 276 7.11 23.14 6.34
C ASN A 276 5.60 23.49 6.42
N GLN A 277 4.93 23.67 5.28
CA GLN A 277 3.48 23.88 5.19
C GLN A 277 2.79 22.61 4.71
N SER A 278 1.75 22.16 5.42
CA SER A 278 1.06 20.93 5.05
C SER A 278 0.27 21.09 3.76
N VAL A 279 0.33 20.09 2.90
CA VAL A 279 -0.43 20.04 1.64
C VAL A 279 -1.27 18.78 1.56
N ASP A 280 -2.29 18.82 0.72
CA ASP A 280 -3.10 17.67 0.37
C ASP A 280 -2.32 16.75 -0.60
N PRO A 281 -1.94 15.51 -0.22
CA PRO A 281 -1.40 14.54 -1.17
C PRO A 281 -2.41 14.07 -2.22
N PHE A 282 -3.71 14.16 -1.99
CA PHE A 282 -4.70 13.46 -2.81
C PHE A 282 -4.70 13.84 -4.29
N PRO A 283 -4.59 15.13 -4.66
CA PRO A 283 -4.41 15.51 -6.07
C PRO A 283 -3.16 14.89 -6.71
N LEU A 284 -2.08 14.70 -5.93
CA LEU A 284 -0.84 14.09 -6.41
C LEU A 284 -1.03 12.58 -6.64
N ILE A 285 -1.80 11.91 -5.80
CA ILE A 285 -2.18 10.49 -5.96
C ILE A 285 -3.04 10.32 -7.21
N GLU A 286 -4.09 11.14 -7.38
CA GLU A 286 -4.95 11.08 -8.55
C GLU A 286 -4.14 11.28 -9.84
N HIS A 287 -3.25 12.28 -9.85
CA HIS A 287 -2.37 12.53 -10.98
C HIS A 287 -1.42 11.36 -11.26
N PHE A 288 -0.84 10.75 -10.22
CA PHE A 288 0.06 9.60 -10.36
C PHE A 288 -0.62 8.40 -11.03
N TYR A 289 -1.89 8.14 -10.71
CA TYR A 289 -2.65 7.02 -11.27
C TYR A 289 -3.52 7.38 -12.48
N GLN A 290 -3.34 8.56 -13.10
CA GLN A 290 -4.22 9.05 -14.15
C GLN A 290 -4.39 8.09 -15.35
N ASP A 291 -3.36 7.31 -15.68
CA ASP A 291 -3.41 6.30 -16.76
C ASP A 291 -3.89 4.93 -16.31
N HIS A 292 -3.91 4.68 -14.99
CA HIS A 292 -4.39 3.44 -14.42
C HIS A 292 -5.92 3.51 -14.22
N ARG A 293 -6.66 3.39 -15.32
CA ARG A 293 -8.13 3.62 -15.38
C ARG A 293 -8.92 3.05 -14.20
N GLN A 294 -8.64 1.82 -13.77
CA GLN A 294 -9.33 1.19 -12.64
C GLN A 294 -9.10 1.93 -11.31
N ILE A 295 -7.85 2.18 -10.94
CA ILE A 295 -7.46 2.92 -9.73
C ILE A 295 -7.95 4.36 -9.80
N ALA A 296 -7.75 5.06 -10.94
CA ALA A 296 -8.25 6.41 -11.14
C ALA A 296 -9.77 6.51 -10.93
N ASN A 297 -10.53 5.57 -11.48
CA ASN A 297 -11.99 5.53 -11.28
C ASN A 297 -12.36 5.26 -9.82
N LYS A 298 -11.59 4.44 -9.11
CA LYS A 298 -11.79 4.19 -7.67
C LYS A 298 -11.52 5.44 -6.86
N ILE A 299 -10.37 6.11 -7.06
CA ILE A 299 -10.00 7.40 -6.45
C ILE A 299 -11.14 8.42 -6.63
N ARG A 300 -11.63 8.61 -7.86
CA ARG A 300 -12.74 9.53 -8.16
C ARG A 300 -14.04 9.16 -7.44
N ARG A 301 -14.33 7.85 -7.30
CA ARG A 301 -15.49 7.40 -6.53
C ARG A 301 -15.37 7.80 -5.06
N TYR A 302 -14.19 7.59 -4.46
CA TYR A 302 -13.94 8.00 -3.08
C TYR A 302 -14.02 9.52 -2.90
N GLN A 303 -13.60 10.35 -3.87
CA GLN A 303 -13.81 11.81 -3.82
C GLN A 303 -15.30 12.18 -3.77
N LYS A 304 -16.14 11.50 -4.56
CA LYS A 304 -17.60 11.73 -4.54
C LYS A 304 -18.19 11.34 -3.19
N THR A 305 -17.82 10.17 -2.68
CA THR A 305 -18.25 9.71 -1.34
C THR A 305 -17.80 10.68 -0.26
N LEU A 306 -16.55 11.16 -0.32
CA LEU A 306 -16.01 12.14 0.61
C LEU A 306 -16.80 13.45 0.57
N SER A 307 -17.12 13.95 -0.61
CA SER A 307 -17.91 15.18 -0.77
C SER A 307 -19.29 15.05 -0.11
N ALA A 308 -19.95 13.89 -0.27
CA ALA A 308 -21.21 13.61 0.41
C ALA A 308 -21.03 13.51 1.94
N ALA A 309 -19.96 12.84 2.42
CA ALA A 309 -19.66 12.75 3.85
C ALA A 309 -19.42 14.12 4.48
N ILE A 310 -18.69 15.02 3.80
CA ILE A 310 -18.46 16.41 4.23
C ILE A 310 -19.80 17.14 4.39
N GLN A 311 -20.70 17.04 3.40
CA GLN A 311 -22.02 17.69 3.47
C GLN A 311 -22.85 17.16 4.63
N THR A 312 -22.93 15.84 4.79
CA THR A 312 -23.66 15.20 5.90
C THR A 312 -23.12 15.66 7.25
N ARG A 313 -21.80 15.61 7.43
CA ARG A 313 -21.11 16.04 8.65
C ARG A 313 -21.37 17.51 8.95
N ASN A 314 -21.28 18.39 7.95
CA ASN A 314 -21.55 19.82 8.13
C ASN A 314 -23.01 20.10 8.53
N LYS A 315 -23.97 19.33 8.01
CA LYS A 315 -25.37 19.42 8.42
C LYS A 315 -25.55 19.00 9.88
N ILE A 316 -24.90 17.91 10.31
CA ILE A 316 -24.91 17.45 11.72
C ILE A 316 -24.38 18.55 12.65
N VAL A 317 -23.20 19.11 12.35
CA VAL A 317 -22.59 20.18 13.16
C VAL A 317 -23.45 21.43 13.21
N LYS A 318 -24.03 21.85 12.07
CA LYS A 318 -24.93 23.01 12.02
C LYS A 318 -26.15 22.79 12.91
N ASN A 319 -26.79 21.63 12.81
CA ASN A 319 -27.97 21.30 13.61
C ASN A 319 -27.63 21.23 15.11
N PHE A 320 -26.48 20.66 15.46
CA PHE A 320 -26.00 20.64 16.84
C PHE A 320 -25.84 22.06 17.41
N ARG A 321 -25.20 22.97 16.66
CA ARG A 321 -25.03 24.36 17.09
C ARG A 321 -26.38 25.06 17.25
N LEU A 322 -27.29 24.94 16.28
CA LEU A 322 -28.63 25.53 16.36
C LEU A 322 -29.41 25.06 17.60
N ARG A 323 -29.37 23.75 17.89
CA ARG A 323 -29.99 23.19 19.10
C ARG A 323 -29.35 23.72 20.38
N SER A 324 -28.02 23.78 20.43
CA SER A 324 -27.27 24.29 21.58
C SER A 324 -27.56 25.77 21.84
N PHE A 325 -27.75 26.57 20.80
CA PHE A 325 -28.21 27.96 20.93
C PHE A 325 -29.66 28.05 21.42
N SER A 326 -30.56 27.21 20.89
CA SER A 326 -31.97 27.19 21.33
C SER A 326 -32.19 26.71 22.77
N SER A 327 -31.35 25.77 23.26
CA SER A 327 -31.40 25.33 24.65
C SER A 327 -30.80 26.35 25.61
N GLN A 328 -29.79 27.13 25.18
CA GLN A 328 -29.29 28.28 25.93
C GLN A 328 -30.30 29.44 25.96
N SER A 329 -31.06 29.67 24.89
CA SER A 329 -32.12 30.69 24.89
C SER A 329 -33.35 30.30 25.71
N ASN A 330 -33.69 29.01 25.81
CA ASN A 330 -34.81 28.54 26.65
C ASN A 330 -34.50 28.58 28.16
N HIS A 331 -33.23 28.61 28.56
CA HIS A 331 -32.86 28.89 29.95
C HIS A 331 -32.88 30.38 30.32
N LEU A 332 -33.04 31.29 29.34
CA LEU A 332 -33.16 32.73 29.57
C LEU A 332 -34.62 33.22 29.65
N TYR A 333 -35.61 32.33 29.50
CA TYR A 333 -37.05 32.65 29.57
C TYR A 333 -37.84 31.80 30.58
N SER A 334 -37.18 31.26 31.61
CA SER A 334 -37.83 30.52 32.71
C SER A 334 -37.79 31.24 34.07
N ASN A 335 -37.45 32.54 34.10
CA ASN A 335 -37.44 33.36 35.33
C ASN A 335 -38.17 34.70 35.10
N TYR A 336 -39.41 34.65 34.61
CA TYR A 336 -40.37 35.74 34.75
C TYR A 336 -41.76 35.18 35.04
#